data_AF-A0A932N3W6-F1
#
_entry.id   AF-A0A932N3W6-F1
#
_cell.length_a   1.000
_cell.length_b   1.000
_cell.length_c   1.000
_cell.angle_alpha   90.00
_cell.angle_beta   90.00
_cell.angle_gamma   90.00
#
_symmetry.space_group_name_H-M   'P 1'
#
loop_
_entity.id
_entity.type
_entity.pdbx_description
1 polymer ?
#
loop_
_entity_poly.entity_id
_entity_poly.type
_entity_poly.pdbx_seq_one_letter_code
_entity_poly.pdbx_strand_id
1 'polypeptide(L)' 'MATDVLPPAGWYVDPGDPRYWRWWDGTNWTVHTGAR' A
#
# COMPACT_ATOMS: atom_id res chain seq x y z
N MET A 1 11.39 -20.48 -8.62
CA MET A 1 10.90 -19.24 -9.28
C MET A 1 9.87 -18.64 -8.35
N ALA A 2 10.21 -17.61 -7.56
CA ALA A 2 9.21 -16.89 -6.78
C ALA A 2 8.52 -15.93 -7.76
N THR A 3 7.26 -16.20 -8.09
CA THR A 3 6.43 -15.21 -8.77
C THR A 3 6.25 -14.06 -7.80
N ASP A 4 6.84 -12.91 -8.12
CA ASP A 4 6.62 -11.64 -7.42
C ASP A 4 5.16 -11.24 -7.64
N VAL A 5 4.27 -11.84 -6.85
CA VAL A 5 2.87 -11.46 -6.83
C VAL A 5 2.80 -10.24 -5.95
N LEU A 6 2.53 -9.10 -6.58
CA LEU A 6 2.28 -7.85 -5.86
C LEU A 6 1.16 -8.09 -4.83
N PRO A 7 1.24 -7.41 -3.67
CA PRO A 7 0.19 -7.51 -2.67
C PRO A 7 -1.17 -7.10 -3.27
N PRO A 8 -2.27 -7.71 -2.81
CA PRO A 8 -3.61 -7.35 -3.27
C PRO A 8 -3.94 -5.89 -2.92
N ALA A 9 -4.98 -5.34 -3.55
CA ALA A 9 -5.43 -3.99 -3.20
C ALA A 9 -5.86 -3.92 -1.73
N GLY A 10 -5.43 -2.88 -1.01
CA GLY A 10 -5.64 -2.77 0.43
C GLY A 10 -4.98 -1.57 1.08
N TRP A 11 -5.28 -1.38 2.36
CA TRP A 11 -4.58 -0.42 3.21
C TRP A 11 -3.29 -1.05 3.73
N TYR A 12 -2.18 -0.36 3.50
CA TYR A 12 -0.86 -0.76 3.98
C TYR A 12 -0.16 0.43 4.62
N VAL A 13 0.88 0.17 5.41
CA VAL A 13 1.68 1.25 6.03
C VAL A 13 2.28 2.11 4.92
N ASP A 14 2.10 3.43 5.02
CA ASP A 14 2.65 4.36 4.04
C ASP A 14 4.20 4.32 4.08
N PRO A 15 4.86 4.06 2.94
CA PRO A 15 6.32 3.96 2.90
C PRO A 15 7.05 5.31 3.00
N GLY A 16 6.35 6.43 2.79
CA GLY A 16 6.86 7.80 2.97
C GLY A 16 6.67 8.34 4.39
N ASP A 17 5.60 7.96 5.10
CA ASP A 17 5.41 8.20 6.52
C ASP A 17 4.68 7.03 7.21
N PRO A 18 5.39 6.18 7.97
CA PRO A 18 4.83 4.96 8.56
C PRO A 18 3.79 5.20 9.66
N ARG A 19 3.50 6.47 10.02
CA ARG A 19 2.40 6.85 10.91
C ARG A 19 1.03 6.79 10.24
N TYR A 20 0.97 6.71 8.91
CA TYR A 20 -0.28 6.66 8.17
C TYR A 20 -0.46 5.32 7.46
N TRP A 21 -1.72 5.01 7.14
CA TRP A 21 -2.04 4.01 6.13
C TRP A 21 -2.19 4.69 4.77
N ARG A 22 -1.78 4.02 3.71
CA ARG A 22 -2.04 4.43 2.33
C ARG A 22 -2.69 3.29 1.57
N TRP A 23 -3.52 3.64 0.60
CA TRP A 23 -4.20 2.65 -0.23
C TRP A 23 -3.32 2.22 -1.40
N TRP A 24 -3.02 0.92 -1.48
CA TRP A 24 -2.43 0.24 -2.62
C TRP A 24 -3.55 -0.34 -3.49
N ASP A 25 -3.51 -0.12 -4.80
CA ASP A 25 -4.54 -0.62 -5.72
C ASP A 25 -4.22 -2.00 -6.35
N GLY A 26 -3.09 -2.61 -5.97
CA GLY A 26 -2.57 -3.84 -6.59
C GLY A 26 -1.39 -3.59 -7.53
N THR A 27 -1.19 -2.36 -7.99
CA THR A 27 -0.11 -1.97 -8.92
C THR A 27 0.62 -0.69 -8.50
N ASN A 28 -0.07 0.25 -7.87
CA ASN A 28 0.45 1.55 -7.44
C ASN A 28 -0.16 2.04 -6.13
N TRP A 29 0.58 2.93 -5.45
CA TRP A 29 0.08 3.65 -4.29
C TRP A 29 -0.77 4.85 -4.71
N THR A 30 -2.04 4.88 -4.28
CA THR A 30 -2.96 5.99 -4.61
C THR A 30 -2.78 7.18 -3.66
N VAL A 31 -3.52 8.27 -3.88
CA VAL A 31 -3.47 9.46 -3.00
C VAL A 31 -4.26 9.31 -1.69
N HIS A 32 -5.04 8.24 -1.55
CA HIS A 32 -5.86 8.04 -0.35
C HIS A 32 -4.97 7.60 0.81
N THR A 33 -5.02 8.37 1.88
CA THR A 33 -4.33 8.09 3.16
C THR A 33 -5.33 8.05 4.30
N GLY A 34 -5.07 7.20 5.29
CA GLY A 34 -5.86 7.08 6.53
C GLY A 34 -4.99 7.26 7.76
N ALA A 35 -5.59 7.75 8.85
CA ALA A 35 -4.95 7.70 10.17
C ALA A 35 -4.80 6.25 10.61
N ARG A 36 -3.69 5.94 11.29
CA ARG A 36 -3.42 4.61 11.82
C ARG A 36 -3.94 4.39 13.22
#